data_AF-A0A3A9V836-F1
#
_entry.id   AF-A0A3A9V836-F1
#
_cell.length_a   1.000
_cell.length_b   1.000
_cell.length_c   1.000
_cell.angle_alpha   90.00
_cell.angle_beta   90.00
_cell.angle_gamma   90.00
#
_symmetry.space_group_name_H-M   'P 1'
#
loop_
_entity.id
_entity.type
_entity.pdbx_description
1 polymer ?
#
loop_
_entity_poly.entity_id
_entity_poly.type
_entity_poly.pdbx_seq_one_letter_code
_entity_poly.pdbx_strand_id
1 'polypeptide(L)'
;MRKNKNLILVAVILIGILSFYSFKNYAEKIKDEHCLATQISSKIFDFNTFNLIVDSSLNLSDFKVVNQNSGKTIFVDGKNRKGIKNEYGHCSFELFWKGKQVYEFGHFKMNNWNTNKYELNIGMENNELKPSLNIYGPDSKKVDLYFRKIMEYKTGYNNVYN
;
A
#
# COMPACT_ATOMS: atom_id res chain seq x y z
N MET A 1 8.24 26.00 -43.06
CA MET A 1 9.06 24.91 -42.45
C MET A 1 8.93 24.78 -40.94
N ARG A 2 9.06 25.83 -40.11
CA ARG A 2 8.94 25.73 -38.62
C ARG A 2 7.58 25.20 -38.13
N LYS A 3 6.47 25.65 -38.72
CA LYS A 3 5.10 25.17 -38.37
C LYS A 3 4.93 23.66 -38.59
N ASN A 4 5.44 23.10 -39.69
CA ASN A 4 5.35 21.66 -39.95
C ASN A 4 6.21 20.84 -38.99
N LYS A 5 7.40 21.33 -38.60
CA LYS A 5 8.24 20.68 -37.58
C LYS A 5 7.56 20.67 -36.20
N ASN A 6 6.91 21.77 -35.82
CA ASN A 6 6.15 21.84 -34.57
C ASN A 6 4.93 20.91 -34.59
N LEU A 7 4.25 20.78 -35.74
CA LEU A 7 3.09 19.89 -35.88
C LEU A 7 3.50 18.41 -35.80
N ILE A 8 4.62 18.03 -36.41
CA ILE A 8 5.22 16.70 -36.25
C ILE A 8 5.60 16.44 -34.78
N LEU A 9 6.22 17.41 -34.10
CA LEU A 9 6.58 17.27 -32.68
C LEU A 9 5.34 17.05 -31.80
N VAL A 10 4.28 17.83 -32.01
CA VAL A 10 3.00 17.67 -31.28
C VAL A 10 2.40 16.28 -31.55
N ALA A 11 2.42 15.81 -32.80
CA ALA A 11 1.93 14.48 -33.13
C ALA A 11 2.72 13.36 -32.43
N VAL A 12 4.05 13.46 -32.37
CA VAL A 12 4.90 12.49 -31.65
C VAL A 12 4.59 12.48 -30.15
N ILE A 13 4.40 13.65 -29.54
CA ILE A 13 4.02 13.77 -28.13
C ILE A 13 2.66 13.11 -27.89
N LEU A 14 1.66 13.40 -28.73
CA LEU A 14 0.32 12.83 -28.60
C LEU A 14 0.32 11.30 -28.74
N ILE A 15 1.06 10.77 -29.72
CA ILE A 15 1.23 9.32 -29.89
C ILE A 15 1.90 8.72 -28.64
N GLY A 16 2.95 9.36 -28.13
CA GLY A 16 3.63 8.92 -26.91
C GLY A 16 2.69 8.86 -25.70
N ILE A 17 1.86 9.89 -25.51
CA ILE A 17 0.86 9.93 -24.44
C ILE A 17 -0.16 8.80 -24.60
N LEU A 18 -0.73 8.62 -25.80
CA LEU A 18 -1.71 7.57 -26.08
C LEU A 18 -1.13 6.17 -25.88
N SER A 19 0.09 5.92 -26.36
CA SER A 19 0.82 4.67 -26.14
C SER A 19 1.06 4.40 -24.66
N PHE A 20 1.45 5.43 -23.88
CA PHE A 20 1.66 5.30 -22.44
C PHE A 20 0.39 4.90 -21.68
N TYR A 21 -0.74 5.55 -21.95
CA TYR A 21 -2.02 5.20 -21.33
C TYR A 21 -2.52 3.83 -21.79
N SER A 22 -2.33 3.47 -23.06
CA SER A 22 -2.70 2.16 -23.58
C SER A 22 -1.90 1.05 -22.92
N PHE A 23 -0.58 1.26 -22.74
CA PHE A 23 0.29 0.33 -22.04
C PHE A 23 -0.10 0.18 -20.56
N LYS A 24 -0.38 1.29 -19.87
CA LYS A 24 -0.86 1.25 -18.48
C LYS A 24 -2.15 0.43 -18.35
N ASN A 25 -3.13 0.67 -19.21
CA ASN A 25 -4.41 -0.03 -19.20
C ASN A 25 -4.26 -1.52 -19.51
N TYR A 26 -3.36 -1.87 -20.43
CA TYR A 26 -3.03 -3.26 -20.73
C TYR A 26 -2.37 -3.95 -19.52
N ALA A 27 -1.37 -3.31 -18.93
CA ALA A 27 -0.62 -3.83 -17.78
C ALA A 27 -1.52 -4.06 -16.55
N GLU A 28 -2.48 -3.18 -16.31
CA GLU A 28 -3.43 -3.31 -15.20
C GLU A 28 -4.34 -4.54 -15.35
N LYS A 29 -4.57 -5.03 -16.57
CA LYS A 29 -5.43 -6.19 -16.85
C LYS A 29 -4.70 -7.54 -16.80
N ILE A 30 -3.51 -7.63 -17.40
CA ILE A 30 -2.88 -8.92 -17.70
C ILE A 30 -2.20 -9.52 -16.46
N LYS A 31 -1.60 -8.70 -15.56
CA LYS A 31 -0.99 -9.06 -14.25
C LYS A 31 -0.36 -10.47 -14.17
N ASP A 32 0.29 -10.92 -15.24
CA ASP A 32 0.92 -12.23 -15.34
C ASP A 32 2.36 -12.12 -14.82
N GLU A 33 2.69 -12.90 -13.79
CA GLU A 33 4.00 -12.88 -13.12
C GLU A 33 5.16 -13.31 -14.03
N HIS A 34 4.88 -14.07 -15.10
CA HIS A 34 5.87 -14.54 -16.05
C HIS A 34 6.09 -13.57 -17.23
N CYS A 35 5.27 -12.52 -17.35
CA CYS A 35 5.33 -11.59 -18.47
C CYS A 35 6.32 -10.43 -18.20
N LEU A 36 7.22 -10.17 -19.15
CA LEU A 36 8.13 -9.00 -19.11
C LEU A 36 7.38 -7.67 -19.02
N ALA A 37 6.21 -7.56 -19.67
CA ALA A 37 5.39 -6.35 -19.59
C ALA A 37 4.93 -6.08 -18.15
N THR A 38 4.56 -7.11 -17.39
CA THR A 38 4.23 -7.00 -15.96
C THR A 38 5.44 -6.56 -15.15
N GLN A 39 6.62 -7.16 -15.40
CA GLN A 39 7.84 -6.80 -14.69
C GLN A 39 8.25 -5.33 -14.87
N ILE A 40 8.15 -4.82 -16.11
CA ILE A 40 8.46 -3.42 -16.43
C ILE A 40 7.38 -2.51 -15.86
N SER A 41 6.12 -2.79 -16.12
CA SER A 41 5.01 -1.93 -15.72
C SER A 41 4.86 -1.83 -14.20
N SER A 42 5.09 -2.90 -13.43
CA SER A 42 5.10 -2.88 -11.97
C SER A 42 6.19 -1.99 -11.36
N LYS A 43 7.28 -1.70 -12.09
CA LYS A 43 8.29 -0.73 -11.65
C LYS A 43 7.90 0.72 -11.95
N ILE A 44 7.11 0.93 -13.01
CA ILE A 44 6.68 2.26 -13.47
C ILE A 44 5.40 2.72 -12.73
N PHE A 45 4.49 1.79 -12.46
CA PHE A 45 3.16 2.07 -11.90
C PHE A 45 2.94 1.38 -10.56
N ASP A 46 2.32 2.10 -9.62
CA ASP A 46 1.83 1.52 -8.37
C ASP A 46 0.47 0.85 -8.59
N PHE A 47 0.53 -0.46 -8.89
CA PHE A 47 -0.63 -1.31 -9.04
C PHE A 47 -1.05 -2.03 -7.75
N ASN A 48 -0.30 -1.85 -6.65
CA ASN A 48 -0.77 -2.31 -5.36
C ASN A 48 -2.00 -1.48 -4.95
N THR A 49 -2.88 -2.13 -4.20
CA THR A 49 -4.08 -1.48 -3.66
C THR A 49 -4.24 -1.85 -2.21
N PHE A 50 -4.74 -0.92 -1.42
CA PHE A 50 -5.02 -1.12 -0.01
C PHE A 50 -6.48 -0.79 0.24
N ASN A 51 -7.11 -1.54 1.14
CA ASN A 51 -8.43 -1.26 1.64
C ASN A 51 -8.46 -1.47 3.15
N LEU A 52 -9.14 -0.57 3.86
CA LEU A 52 -9.41 -0.70 5.29
C LEU A 52 -10.89 -0.96 5.51
N ILE A 53 -11.20 -2.04 6.21
CA ILE A 53 -12.54 -2.39 6.68
C ILE A 53 -12.50 -2.35 8.20
N VAL A 54 -13.43 -1.61 8.80
CA VAL A 54 -13.56 -1.51 10.26
C VAL A 54 -14.94 -1.98 10.66
N ASP A 55 -15.04 -2.62 11.83
CA ASP A 55 -16.32 -2.95 12.43
C ASP A 55 -17.18 -1.69 12.64
N SER A 56 -18.49 -1.85 12.60
CA SER A 56 -19.47 -0.75 12.71
C SER A 56 -19.39 0.05 14.01
N SER A 57 -18.77 -0.50 15.04
CA SER A 57 -18.53 0.17 16.33
C SER A 57 -17.34 1.14 16.32
N LEU A 58 -16.55 1.15 15.25
CA LEU A 58 -15.34 1.98 15.10
C LEU A 58 -15.56 3.06 14.04
N ASN A 59 -14.94 4.23 14.24
CA ASN A 59 -14.93 5.28 13.23
C ASN A 59 -13.76 5.08 12.28
N LEU A 60 -14.06 4.83 11.00
CA LEU A 60 -13.06 4.65 9.94
C LEU A 60 -12.08 5.84 9.83
N SER A 61 -12.54 7.06 10.16
CA SER A 61 -11.71 8.28 10.09
C SER A 61 -10.67 8.37 11.20
N ASP A 62 -10.79 7.58 12.27
CA ASP A 62 -9.81 7.55 13.36
C ASP A 62 -8.52 6.79 12.96
N PHE A 63 -8.53 6.11 11.81
CA PHE A 63 -7.44 5.27 11.36
C PHE A 63 -6.57 5.93 10.31
N LYS A 64 -5.27 5.67 10.43
CA LYS A 64 -4.27 6.02 9.42
C LYS A 64 -3.35 4.82 9.22
N VAL A 65 -3.01 4.53 7.97
CA VAL A 65 -2.03 3.49 7.63
C VAL A 65 -0.89 4.09 6.84
N VAL A 66 0.33 3.79 7.27
CA VAL A 66 1.58 4.23 6.63
C VAL A 66 2.31 3.01 6.11
N ASN A 67 2.82 3.08 4.88
CA ASN A 67 3.76 2.09 4.35
C ASN A 67 5.18 2.48 4.79
N GLN A 68 5.82 1.65 5.60
CA GLN A 68 7.15 1.95 6.17
C GLN A 68 8.22 2.05 5.09
N ASN A 69 8.18 1.16 4.08
CA ASN A 69 9.18 1.12 3.01
C ASN A 69 9.27 2.43 2.21
N SER A 70 8.14 3.11 2.05
CA SER A 70 8.04 4.35 1.28
C SER A 70 7.92 5.61 2.13
N GLY A 71 7.59 5.47 3.42
CA GLY A 71 7.21 6.57 4.30
C GLY A 71 5.86 7.23 3.92
N LYS A 72 5.10 6.67 2.98
CA LYS A 72 3.86 7.28 2.48
C LYS A 72 2.65 6.84 3.29
N THR A 73 1.75 7.78 3.54
CA THR A 73 0.41 7.49 4.08
C THR A 73 -0.46 6.90 2.98
N ILE A 74 -0.86 5.64 3.15
CA ILE A 74 -1.67 4.87 2.19
C ILE A 74 -3.16 4.83 2.57
N PHE A 75 -3.50 5.23 3.80
CA PHE A 75 -4.86 5.40 4.25
C PHE A 75 -4.93 6.52 5.29
N VAL A 76 -5.89 7.44 5.16
CA VAL A 76 -6.20 8.47 6.18
C VAL A 76 -7.55 9.11 5.86
N ASP A 77 -8.27 9.59 6.87
CA ASP A 77 -9.57 10.29 6.74
C ASP A 77 -10.61 9.47 5.95
N GLY A 78 -10.64 8.15 6.16
CA GLY A 78 -11.57 7.25 5.46
C GLY A 78 -11.23 6.97 4.00
N LYS A 79 -10.06 7.41 3.50
CA LYS A 79 -9.71 7.33 2.06
C LYS A 79 -8.42 6.58 1.82
N ASN A 80 -8.45 5.69 0.82
CA ASN A 80 -7.27 5.03 0.28
C ASN A 80 -6.41 6.01 -0.54
N ARG A 81 -5.09 5.86 -0.42
CA ARG A 81 -4.08 6.61 -1.17
C ARG A 81 -3.06 5.64 -1.78
N LYS A 82 -2.40 6.08 -2.84
CA LYS A 82 -1.27 5.34 -3.44
C LYS A 82 -0.01 5.50 -2.60
N GLY A 83 0.93 4.58 -2.74
CA GLY A 83 2.19 4.63 -2.01
C GLY A 83 2.77 3.27 -1.62
N ILE A 84 2.28 2.15 -2.16
CA ILE A 84 2.84 0.84 -1.86
C ILE A 84 3.81 0.48 -2.98
N LYS A 85 5.10 0.71 -2.72
CA LYS A 85 6.14 0.41 -3.70
C LYS A 85 6.24 -1.09 -3.97
N ASN A 86 6.64 -1.39 -5.20
CA ASN A 86 7.03 -2.74 -5.62
C ASN A 86 8.53 -2.92 -5.34
N GLU A 87 8.82 -3.41 -4.15
CA GLU A 87 10.16 -3.70 -3.67
C GLU A 87 10.20 -5.16 -3.20
N TYR A 88 11.35 -5.80 -3.39
CA TYR A 88 11.61 -7.15 -2.87
C TYR A 88 11.92 -7.06 -1.37
N GLY A 89 11.48 -8.06 -0.60
CA GLY A 89 11.71 -8.12 0.84
C GLY A 89 10.47 -7.76 1.66
N HIS A 90 10.66 -7.36 2.91
CA HIS A 90 9.54 -7.04 3.80
C HIS A 90 8.75 -5.82 3.31
N CYS A 91 7.46 -6.01 3.11
CA CYS A 91 6.49 -4.95 2.88
C CYS A 91 5.73 -4.70 4.19
N SER A 92 6.07 -3.60 4.84
CA SER A 92 5.67 -3.31 6.21
C SER A 92 4.80 -2.07 6.31
N PHE A 93 3.85 -2.11 7.23
CA PHE A 93 2.82 -1.11 7.44
C PHE A 93 2.68 -0.78 8.92
N GLU A 94 2.38 0.47 9.20
CA GLU A 94 2.04 0.97 10.53
C GLU A 94 0.57 1.34 10.56
N LEU A 95 -0.14 0.82 11.55
CA LEU A 95 -1.51 1.21 11.85
C LEU A 95 -1.50 2.22 12.99
N PHE A 96 -2.11 3.37 12.75
CA PHE A 96 -2.40 4.38 13.74
C PHE A 96 -3.90 4.41 14.02
N TRP A 97 -4.26 4.54 15.29
CA TRP A 97 -5.62 4.76 15.75
C TRP A 97 -5.64 5.98 16.69
N LYS A 98 -6.49 6.97 16.40
CA LYS A 98 -6.60 8.23 17.15
C LYS A 98 -5.24 8.93 17.35
N GLY A 99 -4.43 8.92 16.29
CA GLY A 99 -3.11 9.55 16.27
C GLY A 99 -1.96 8.76 16.91
N LYS A 100 -2.23 7.58 17.47
CA LYS A 100 -1.20 6.73 18.10
C LYS A 100 -0.96 5.46 17.30
N GLN A 101 0.31 5.07 17.15
CA GLN A 101 0.65 3.79 16.51
C GLN A 101 0.23 2.64 17.42
N VAL A 102 -0.58 1.74 16.91
CA VAL A 102 -1.14 0.60 17.66
C VAL A 102 -0.61 -0.73 17.17
N TYR A 103 -0.33 -0.84 15.87
CA TYR A 103 0.23 -2.06 15.27
C TYR A 103 1.28 -1.73 14.22
N GLU A 104 2.22 -2.65 14.08
CA GLU A 104 2.99 -2.85 12.86
C GLU A 104 2.65 -4.20 12.28
N PHE A 105 2.50 -4.29 10.96
CA PHE A 105 2.16 -5.53 10.29
C PHE A 105 2.74 -5.55 8.89
N GLY A 106 2.89 -6.74 8.31
CA GLY A 106 3.46 -6.84 6.99
C GLY A 106 3.61 -8.27 6.53
N HIS A 107 4.28 -8.42 5.40
CA HIS A 107 4.62 -9.72 4.82
C HIS A 107 5.88 -9.62 3.97
N PHE A 108 6.46 -10.76 3.62
CA PHE A 108 7.60 -10.82 2.71
C PHE A 108 7.17 -10.91 1.24
N LYS A 109 7.61 -9.96 0.42
CA LYS A 109 7.45 -9.99 -1.05
C LYS A 109 8.57 -10.77 -1.70
N MET A 110 8.20 -11.82 -2.45
CA MET A 110 9.15 -12.73 -3.11
C MET A 110 9.82 -12.14 -4.36
N ASN A 111 9.23 -11.10 -4.95
CA ASN A 111 9.82 -10.36 -6.05
C ASN A 111 9.35 -8.89 -6.04
N ASN A 112 9.97 -8.06 -6.87
CA ASN A 112 9.64 -6.63 -6.98
C ASN A 112 8.72 -6.30 -8.16
N TRP A 113 7.99 -7.27 -8.70
CA TRP A 113 6.99 -7.06 -9.75
C TRP A 113 5.59 -7.59 -9.41
N ASN A 114 5.46 -8.32 -8.30
CA ASN A 114 4.20 -8.79 -7.76
C ASN A 114 3.39 -7.61 -7.22
N THR A 115 2.15 -7.55 -7.67
CA THR A 115 1.18 -6.53 -7.25
C THR A 115 0.08 -7.22 -6.49
N ASN A 116 -0.19 -6.76 -5.27
CA ASN A 116 -1.21 -7.36 -4.42
C ASN A 116 -2.30 -6.33 -4.08
N LYS A 117 -3.49 -6.85 -3.80
CA LYS A 117 -4.53 -6.14 -3.06
C LYS A 117 -4.41 -6.53 -1.59
N TYR A 118 -4.26 -5.52 -0.75
CA TYR A 118 -4.22 -5.65 0.70
C TYR A 118 -5.57 -5.23 1.26
N GLU A 119 -6.12 -6.03 2.16
CA GLU A 119 -7.35 -5.71 2.88
C GLU A 119 -7.12 -5.92 4.37
N LEU A 120 -7.02 -4.82 5.10
CA LEU A 120 -6.91 -4.83 6.54
C LEU A 120 -8.32 -4.77 7.13
N ASN A 121 -8.69 -5.77 7.91
CA ASN A 121 -9.93 -5.79 8.68
C ASN A 121 -9.60 -5.47 10.13
N ILE A 122 -10.34 -4.57 10.75
CA ILE A 122 -10.16 -4.19 12.15
C ILE A 122 -11.46 -4.40 12.89
N GLY A 123 -11.45 -5.34 13.82
CA GLY A 123 -12.53 -5.52 14.78
C GLY A 123 -12.14 -5.15 16.20
N MET A 124 -13.11 -5.29 17.10
CA MET A 124 -12.92 -5.17 18.55
C MET A 124 -13.21 -6.51 19.23
N GLU A 125 -12.27 -7.00 20.02
CA GLU A 125 -12.45 -8.19 20.84
C GLU A 125 -11.89 -7.91 22.24
N ASN A 126 -12.70 -8.13 23.28
CA ASN A 126 -12.31 -7.87 24.68
C ASN A 126 -11.75 -6.46 24.92
N ASN A 127 -12.39 -5.44 24.32
CA ASN A 127 -11.96 -4.03 24.37
C ASN A 127 -10.57 -3.76 23.74
N GLU A 128 -10.05 -4.66 22.93
CA GLU A 128 -8.82 -4.46 22.17
C GLU A 128 -9.08 -4.49 20.66
N LEU A 129 -8.35 -3.67 19.91
CA LEU A 129 -8.33 -3.77 18.45
C LEU A 129 -7.77 -5.13 18.03
N LYS A 130 -8.43 -5.78 17.08
CA LYS A 130 -7.98 -7.02 16.46
C LYS A 130 -7.87 -6.83 14.96
N PRO A 131 -6.67 -6.50 14.47
CA PRO A 131 -6.45 -6.40 13.04
C PRO A 131 -6.18 -7.77 12.41
N SER A 132 -6.65 -7.98 11.18
CA SER A 132 -6.29 -9.11 10.33
C SER A 132 -6.05 -8.63 8.90
N LEU A 133 -5.01 -9.13 8.23
CA LEU A 133 -4.66 -8.74 6.87
C LEU A 133 -4.92 -9.90 5.91
N ASN A 134 -5.75 -9.63 4.91
CA ASN A 134 -5.89 -10.48 3.74
C ASN A 134 -5.05 -9.92 2.59
N ILE A 135 -4.30 -10.79 1.93
CA ILE A 135 -3.51 -10.45 0.74
C ILE A 135 -4.07 -11.24 -0.43
N TYR A 136 -4.46 -10.54 -1.49
CA TYR A 136 -4.89 -11.12 -2.75
C TYR A 136 -3.87 -10.82 -3.83
N GLY A 137 -3.43 -11.85 -4.55
CA GLY A 137 -2.40 -11.72 -5.58
C GLY A 137 -1.35 -12.83 -5.49
N PRO A 138 -0.25 -12.70 -6.25
CA PRO A 138 0.78 -13.73 -6.32
C PRO A 138 1.40 -14.07 -4.96
N ASP A 139 1.54 -13.08 -4.06
CA ASP A 139 2.17 -13.31 -2.76
C ASP A 139 1.23 -14.01 -1.74
N SER A 140 -0.07 -14.13 -2.02
CA SER A 140 -1.06 -14.74 -1.12
C SER A 140 -0.79 -16.20 -0.73
N LYS A 141 -0.02 -16.93 -1.54
CA LYS A 141 0.22 -18.37 -1.35
C LYS A 141 1.42 -18.69 -0.45
N LYS A 142 2.24 -17.68 -0.11
CA LYS A 142 3.54 -17.85 0.57
C LYS A 142 3.75 -16.81 1.68
N VAL A 143 2.67 -16.31 2.25
CA VAL A 143 2.69 -15.14 3.15
C VAL A 143 3.36 -15.50 4.47
N ASP A 144 4.57 -14.99 4.69
CA ASP A 144 5.15 -14.86 6.03
C ASP A 144 4.57 -13.58 6.67
N LEU A 145 3.33 -13.71 7.16
CA LEU A 145 2.55 -12.62 7.72
C LEU A 145 3.00 -12.36 9.16
N TYR A 146 3.26 -11.10 9.49
CA TYR A 146 3.54 -10.72 10.87
C TYR A 146 2.62 -9.60 11.34
N PHE A 147 2.30 -9.64 12.64
CA PHE A 147 1.56 -8.61 13.35
C PHE A 147 2.21 -8.37 14.70
N ARG A 148 2.64 -7.13 14.94
CA ARG A 148 3.27 -6.68 16.18
C ARG A 148 2.43 -5.57 16.79
N LYS A 149 1.81 -5.84 17.95
CA LYS A 149 1.13 -4.83 18.77
C LYS A 149 2.19 -3.92 19.39
N ILE A 150 2.00 -2.61 19.28
CA ILE A 150 2.86 -1.63 19.95
C ILE A 150 2.30 -1.41 21.36
N MET A 151 3.04 -1.85 22.38
CA MET A 151 2.68 -1.55 23.76
C MET A 151 3.09 -0.12 24.09
N GLU A 152 2.16 0.69 24.58
CA GLU A 152 2.52 1.95 25.24
C GLU A 152 3.31 1.60 26.52
N TYR A 153 4.59 1.92 26.56
CA TYR A 153 5.29 1.99 27.83
C TYR A 153 4.62 3.10 28.65
N LYS A 154 3.96 2.71 29.76
CA LYS A 154 3.60 3.68 30.80
C LYS A 154 4.91 4.26 31.33
N THR A 155 5.29 5.45 30.90
CA THR A 155 6.22 6.30 31.66
C THR A 155 5.50 6.72 32.94
N GLY A 156 5.51 5.83 33.92
CA GLY A 156 4.94 5.99 35.24
C GLY A 156 5.96 5.62 36.30
N TYR A 157 7.10 6.32 36.32
CA TYR A 157 7.87 6.47 37.55
C TYR A 157 7.57 7.86 38.09
N ASN A 158 6.49 7.95 38.86
CA ASN A 158 6.43 8.90 39.96
C ASN A 158 7.53 8.48 40.94
N ASN A 159 8.69 9.13 40.88
CA ASN A 159 9.59 9.15 42.02
C ASN A 159 8.95 10.05 43.08
N VAL A 160 8.06 9.46 43.86
CA VAL A 160 7.87 9.83 45.26
C VAL A 160 9.10 9.32 46.02
N TYR A 161 9.52 10.07 47.04
CA TYR A 161 10.68 9.88 47.94
C TYR A 161 11.99 10.45 47.37
N ASN A 162 12.62 11.49 47.94
CA ASN A 162 12.63 12.01 49.31
C ASN A 162 12.45 13.53 49.38
#